data_AF-H1V2J8-F1
#
_entry.id   AF-H1V2J8-F1
#
_cell.length_a   1.000
_cell.length_b   1.000
_cell.length_c   1.000
_cell.angle_alpha   90.00
_cell.angle_beta   90.00
_cell.angle_gamma   90.00
#
_symmetry.space_group_name_H-M   'P 1'
#
loop_
_entity.id
_entity.type
_entity.pdbx_description
1 polymer ?
#
loop_
_entity_poly.entity_id
_entity_poly.type
_entity_poly.pdbx_seq_one_letter_code
_entity_poly.pdbx_strand_id
1 'polypeptide(L)'
;MYLSTVSLILALSATGALAGLHNDALCVTGRTRSPVGGTPFSPSYTWAKDYEIHKEATECACRLYRARNTGNKQWDRCPDCFYSPIQLTCHSDGWHIGGDEVMS
;
A
#
# COMPACT_ATOMS: atom_id res chain seq x y z
N MET A 1 -36.39 -45.67 19.81
CA MET A 1 -36.12 -44.22 19.81
C MET A 1 -34.64 -44.04 19.54
N TYR A 2 -34.23 -43.81 18.30
CA TYR A 2 -32.84 -43.49 17.97
C TYR A 2 -32.77 -41.98 17.77
N LEU A 3 -32.27 -41.27 18.80
CA LEU A 3 -31.91 -39.87 18.68
C LEU A 3 -30.64 -39.80 17.84
N SER A 4 -30.81 -39.61 16.54
CA SER A 4 -29.72 -39.36 15.58
C SER A 4 -29.13 -38.00 15.91
N THR A 5 -27.92 -37.98 16.47
CA THR A 5 -27.26 -36.76 16.93
C THR A 5 -26.75 -35.95 15.74
N VAL A 6 -27.25 -34.72 15.69
CA VAL A 6 -26.94 -33.65 14.75
C VAL A 6 -25.43 -33.38 14.71
N SER A 7 -24.82 -33.46 13.52
CA SER A 7 -23.48 -32.90 13.27
C SER A 7 -23.64 -31.63 12.44
N LEU A 8 -23.71 -30.48 13.12
CA LEU A 8 -23.72 -29.16 12.48
C LEU A 8 -22.26 -28.73 12.28
N ILE A 9 -21.71 -28.95 11.09
CA ILE A 9 -20.37 -28.47 10.73
C ILE A 9 -20.47 -26.98 10.41
N LEU A 10 -20.05 -26.13 11.34
CA LEU A 10 -19.97 -24.68 11.16
C LEU A 10 -18.67 -24.36 10.40
N ALA A 11 -18.74 -24.21 9.08
CA ALA A 11 -17.62 -23.76 8.27
C ALA A 11 -17.39 -22.26 8.50
N LEU A 12 -16.38 -21.92 9.32
CA LEU A 12 -15.94 -20.54 9.51
C LEU A 12 -15.14 -20.10 8.27
N SER A 13 -15.78 -19.39 7.35
CA SER A 13 -15.07 -18.72 6.26
C SER A 13 -14.38 -17.47 6.82
N ALA A 14 -13.08 -17.56 7.07
CA ALA A 14 -12.27 -16.37 7.39
C ALA A 14 -12.18 -15.49 6.14
N THR A 15 -13.00 -14.43 6.09
CA THR A 15 -12.87 -13.37 5.09
C THR A 15 -11.68 -12.48 5.46
N GLY A 16 -10.50 -12.82 4.94
CA GLY A 16 -9.31 -11.96 5.03
C GLY A 16 -9.33 -10.88 3.94
N ALA A 17 -9.10 -9.62 4.31
CA ALA A 17 -8.72 -8.60 3.34
C ALA A 17 -7.22 -8.77 3.03
N LEU A 18 -6.89 -8.96 1.75
CA LEU A 18 -5.51 -8.94 1.28
C LEU A 18 -5.13 -7.49 1.00
N ALA A 19 -4.30 -6.90 1.85
CA ALA A 19 -3.69 -5.60 1.57
C ALA A 19 -2.40 -5.82 0.76
N GLY A 20 -2.20 -5.00 -0.28
CA GLY A 20 -0.89 -4.86 -0.90
C GLY A 20 0.02 -4.15 0.09
N LEU A 21 1.05 -4.82 0.58
CA LEU A 21 2.03 -4.22 1.48
C LEU A 21 3.17 -3.61 0.69
N HIS A 22 3.75 -2.55 1.24
CA HIS A 22 4.86 -1.84 0.67
C HIS A 22 5.87 -1.47 1.77
N ASN A 23 7.12 -1.25 1.37
CA ASN A 23 8.14 -0.67 2.25
C ASN A 23 8.29 0.83 2.04
N ASP A 24 7.89 1.35 0.87
CA ASP A 24 8.10 2.73 0.51
C ASP A 24 6.80 3.37 0.05
N ALA A 25 6.60 4.61 0.51
CA ALA A 25 5.50 5.46 0.10
C ALA A 25 5.99 6.90 -0.09
N LEU A 26 5.42 7.61 -1.06
CA LEU A 26 5.71 9.02 -1.27
C LEU A 26 4.54 9.77 -1.90
N CYS A 27 4.42 11.05 -1.57
CA CYS A 27 3.45 11.94 -2.17
C CYS A 27 4.02 12.52 -3.47
N VAL A 28 3.25 12.43 -4.55
CA VAL A 28 3.65 12.96 -5.86
C VAL A 28 2.65 13.97 -6.38
N THR A 29 3.13 14.94 -7.15
CA THR A 29 2.30 15.87 -7.92
C THR A 29 2.63 15.79 -9.40
N GLY A 30 1.77 16.39 -10.23
CA GLY A 30 2.02 16.53 -11.67
C GLY A 30 2.16 15.19 -12.39
N ARG A 31 1.44 14.15 -11.93
CA ARG A 31 1.55 12.80 -12.49
C ARG A 31 1.07 12.81 -13.95
N THR A 32 2.00 12.89 -14.90
CA THR A 32 1.71 12.77 -16.32
C THR A 32 2.10 11.38 -16.80
N ARG A 33 1.32 10.88 -17.76
CA ARG A 33 1.58 9.59 -18.40
C ARG A 33 1.81 9.88 -19.87
N SER A 34 3.06 10.03 -20.24
CA SER A 34 3.46 10.30 -21.61
C SER A 34 3.82 8.96 -22.27
N PRO A 35 3.28 8.66 -23.47
CA PRO A 35 3.80 7.54 -24.24
C PRO A 35 5.26 7.82 -24.59
N VAL A 36 6.13 6.86 -24.31
CA VAL A 36 7.55 6.92 -24.63
C VAL A 36 7.87 5.76 -25.57
N GLY A 37 8.49 6.10 -26.69
CA GLY A 37 8.90 5.14 -27.72
C GLY A 37 7.81 4.85 -28.75
N GLY A 38 8.15 5.07 -30.03
CA GLY A 38 7.42 4.56 -31.18
C GLY A 38 5.94 4.94 -31.33
N THR A 39 5.30 4.31 -32.32
CA THR A 39 3.84 4.35 -32.50
C THR A 39 3.18 3.34 -31.55
N PRO A 40 1.86 3.42 -31.28
CA PRO A 40 1.15 2.50 -30.39
C PRO A 40 1.31 0.99 -30.68
N PHE A 41 1.79 0.62 -31.87
CA PHE A 41 2.04 -0.76 -32.29
C PHE A 41 3.52 -1.17 -32.22
N SER A 42 4.40 -0.29 -31.74
CA SER A 42 5.83 -0.55 -31.63
C SER A 42 6.15 -1.35 -30.36
N PRO A 43 7.10 -2.30 -30.40
CA PRO A 43 7.57 -3.03 -29.20
C PRO A 43 8.17 -2.10 -28.14
N SER A 44 8.64 -0.93 -28.56
CA SER A 44 9.19 0.13 -27.74
C SER A 44 8.14 1.08 -27.15
N TYR A 45 6.84 0.89 -27.46
CA TYR A 45 5.77 1.71 -26.91
C TYR A 45 5.58 1.39 -25.42
N THR A 46 6.13 2.26 -24.59
CA THR A 46 5.99 2.23 -23.15
C THR A 46 5.35 3.53 -22.66
N TRP A 47 5.10 3.63 -21.36
CA TRP A 47 4.58 4.81 -20.72
C TRP A 47 5.63 5.30 -19.72
N ALA A 48 6.11 6.53 -19.89
CA ALA A 48 6.81 7.20 -18.79
C ALA A 48 5.78 7.71 -17.80
N LYS A 49 6.07 7.52 -16.52
CA LYS A 49 5.43 8.27 -15.44
C LYS A 49 6.39 9.40 -15.10
N ASP A 50 6.04 10.61 -15.52
CA ASP A 50 6.70 11.79 -14.96
C ASP A 50 5.89 12.23 -13.75
N TYR A 51 6.60 12.52 -12.67
CA TYR A 51 6.01 12.99 -11.43
C TYR A 51 7.05 13.77 -10.63
N GLU A 52 6.57 14.72 -9.85
CA GLU A 52 7.41 15.47 -8.91
C GLU A 52 7.14 14.97 -7.49
N ILE A 53 8.20 14.75 -6.71
CA ILE A 53 8.08 14.28 -5.33
C ILE A 53 7.81 15.46 -4.40
N HIS A 54 6.67 15.45 -3.72
CA HIS A 54 6.32 16.45 -2.73
C HIS A 54 6.88 16.07 -1.35
N LYS A 55 8.08 16.55 -1.05
CA LYS A 55 8.85 16.17 0.16
C LYS A 55 8.10 16.44 1.46
N GLU A 56 7.60 17.67 1.64
CA GLU A 56 6.91 18.09 2.86
C GLU A 56 5.61 17.30 3.11
N ALA A 57 4.83 17.06 2.05
CA ALA A 57 3.65 16.22 2.11
C ALA A 57 4.01 14.77 2.46
N THR A 58 5.09 14.24 1.88
CA THR A 58 5.58 12.88 2.18
C THR A 58 6.01 12.74 3.64
N GLU A 59 6.78 13.70 4.16
CA GLU A 59 7.20 13.71 5.55
C GLU A 59 6.01 13.82 6.50
N CYS A 60 5.06 14.72 6.20
CA CYS A 60 3.84 14.89 6.98
C CYS A 60 3.00 13.61 7.00
N ALA A 61 2.77 13.00 5.83
CA ALA A 61 2.06 11.74 5.70
C ALA A 61 2.78 10.62 6.45
N CYS A 62 4.11 10.54 6.37
CA CYS A 62 4.90 9.54 7.08
C CYS A 62 4.74 9.66 8.61
N ARG A 63 4.74 10.89 9.13
CA ARG A 63 4.50 11.13 10.56
C ARG A 63 3.11 10.67 11.00
N LEU A 64 2.09 10.90 10.18
CA LEU A 64 0.72 10.45 10.46
C LEU A 64 0.63 8.91 10.39
N TYR A 65 1.23 8.31 9.37
CA TYR A 65 1.20 6.86 9.17
C TYR A 65 1.97 6.11 10.26
N ARG A 66 3.09 6.66 10.73
CA ARG A 66 3.82 6.15 11.90
C ARG A 66 2.97 6.16 13.17
N ALA A 67 2.14 7.18 13.36
CA ALA A 67 1.26 7.32 14.51
C ALA A 67 -0.04 6.49 14.39
N ARG A 68 -0.23 5.77 13.27
CA ARG A 68 -1.44 5.01 12.99
C ARG A 68 -1.61 3.83 13.97
N ASN A 69 -2.84 3.63 14.43
CA ASN A 69 -3.24 2.47 15.21
C ASN A 69 -4.74 2.19 15.02
N THR A 70 -5.11 1.64 13.87
CA THR A 70 -6.53 1.42 13.47
C THR A 70 -7.04 0.01 13.75
N GLY A 71 -6.20 -0.89 14.22
CA GLY A 71 -6.53 -2.30 14.38
C GLY A 71 -5.33 -3.16 14.75
N ASN A 72 -5.36 -4.43 14.33
CA ASN A 72 -4.38 -5.45 14.70
C ASN A 72 -3.71 -6.11 13.48
N LYS A 73 -4.00 -5.65 12.25
CA LYS A 73 -3.35 -6.13 11.05
C LYS A 73 -1.98 -5.45 10.89
N GLN A 74 -1.11 -6.03 10.05
CA GLN A 74 0.23 -5.50 9.82
C GLN A 74 0.20 -4.03 9.40
N TRP A 75 -0.68 -3.65 8.49
CA TRP A 75 -0.80 -2.26 8.00
C TRP A 75 -1.62 -1.33 8.90
N ASP A 76 -2.20 -1.82 9.99
CA ASP A 76 -2.95 -0.97 10.93
C ASP A 76 -2.02 -0.11 11.81
N ARG A 77 -0.73 -0.45 11.84
CA ARG A 77 0.32 0.20 12.64
C ARG A 77 1.60 0.26 11.83
N CYS A 78 2.39 1.32 12.00
CA CYS A 78 3.72 1.36 11.42
C CYS A 78 4.77 1.81 12.45
N PRO A 79 5.17 0.93 13.39
CA PRO A 79 6.08 1.27 14.47
C PRO A 79 7.50 1.62 14.00
N ASP A 80 7.88 1.11 12.84
CA ASP A 80 9.17 1.26 12.16
C ASP A 80 9.13 2.27 11.01
N CYS A 81 8.01 2.95 10.74
CA CYS A 81 7.95 3.96 9.69
C CYS A 81 8.86 5.15 10.01
N PHE A 82 9.68 5.56 9.05
CA PHE A 82 10.47 6.79 9.12
C PHE A 82 10.58 7.47 7.76
N TYR A 83 10.75 8.79 7.77
CA TYR A 83 11.02 9.53 6.54
C TYR A 83 12.50 9.40 6.18
N SER A 84 12.79 8.91 4.98
CA SER A 84 14.13 8.78 4.41
C SER A 84 14.46 10.05 3.60
N PRO A 85 15.31 10.96 4.09
CA PRO A 85 15.65 12.20 3.36
C PRO A 85 16.49 11.93 2.09
N ILE A 86 17.08 10.74 1.97
CA ILE A 86 17.87 10.32 0.81
C ILE A 86 16.93 9.83 -0.31
N GLN A 87 15.97 8.98 0.02
CA GLN A 87 15.02 8.42 -0.95
C GLN A 87 13.77 9.30 -1.13
N LEU A 88 13.57 10.27 -0.24
CA LEU A 88 12.39 11.12 -0.15
C LEU A 88 11.09 10.34 0.04
N THR A 89 11.18 9.15 0.66
CA THR A 89 10.06 8.24 0.93
C THR A 89 9.78 8.13 2.42
N CYS A 90 8.56 7.72 2.78
CA CYS A 90 8.29 7.06 4.04
C CYS A 90 8.67 5.59 3.90
N HIS A 91 9.63 5.12 4.69
CA HIS A 91 10.18 3.78 4.65
C HIS A 91 9.74 2.96 5.87
N SER A 92 9.48 1.67 5.66
CA SER A 92 9.22 0.65 6.68
C SER A 92 9.92 -0.64 6.27
N ASP A 93 10.84 -1.15 7.11
CA ASP A 93 11.50 -2.44 6.89
C ASP A 93 10.53 -3.62 7.05
N GLY A 94 9.49 -3.43 7.87
CA GLY A 94 8.49 -4.41 8.24
C GLY A 94 7.29 -4.49 7.30
N TRP A 95 7.32 -3.87 6.11
CA TRP A 95 6.21 -3.90 5.14
C TRP A 95 4.88 -3.45 5.75
N HIS A 96 4.87 -2.42 6.60
CA HIS A 96 3.67 -1.96 7.29
C HIS A 96 2.84 -0.95 6.48
N ILE A 97 3.28 -0.58 5.27
CA ILE A 97 2.61 0.42 4.43
C ILE A 97 1.55 -0.27 3.57
N GLY A 98 0.27 0.03 3.81
CA GLY A 98 -0.86 -0.48 3.04
C GLY A 98 -1.07 0.32 1.76
N GLY A 99 -1.18 -0.38 0.62
CA GLY A 99 -1.31 0.24 -0.70
C GLY A 99 -2.64 0.99 -0.92
N ASP A 100 -3.67 0.65 -0.17
CA ASP A 100 -4.97 1.34 -0.11
C ASP A 100 -4.96 2.57 0.82
N GLU A 101 -4.01 2.65 1.75
CA GLU A 101 -4.02 3.63 2.84
C GLU A 101 -3.05 4.81 2.62
N VAL A 102 -2.04 4.66 1.75
CA VAL A 102 -1.03 5.72 1.52
C VAL A 102 -1.19 6.48 0.18
N MET A 103 -2.08 6.03 -0.69
CA MET A 103 -2.25 6.58 -2.05
C MET A 103 -3.66 7.12 -2.31
N SER A 104 -4.18 7.97 -1.42
CA SER A 104 -5.32 8.88 -1.70
C SER A 104 -4.88 10.34 -1.66
#